data_AF-A0A150HTG1-F1
#
_entry.id   AF-A0A150HTG1-F1
#
_cell.length_a   1.000
_cell.length_b   1.000
_cell.length_c   1.000
_cell.angle_alpha   90.00
_cell.angle_beta   90.00
_cell.angle_gamma   90.00
#
_symmetry.space_group_name_H-M   'P 1'
#
loop_
_entity.id
_entity.type
_entity.pdbx_description
1 polymer ?
#
loop_
_entity_poly.entity_id
_entity_poly.type
_entity_poly.pdbx_seq_one_letter_code
_entity_poly.pdbx_strand_id
1 'polypeptide(L)'
;MAHFAWVHHEAFADRENPVVPKYSTERTDYGLHTEYVSNVSNYPHGMQHLAPDDFLWERIFDVYPPFSAVLTIRFPNDGVLKILNACCPMSHNKTRLFVPLTRNFDTTGDLQAVYDFNAQIFAEDQEMVEAQKPEELPLDITMEAHFEADRSSTMYRRILAEWGLSKRYTV
;
A
#
# COMPACT_ATOMS: atom_id res chain seq x y z
N MET A 1 -5.37 0.34 1.29
CA MET A 1 -6.47 -0.24 2.09
C MET A 1 -7.83 0.12 1.53
N ALA A 2 -8.20 1.39 1.42
CA ALA A 2 -9.53 1.78 0.93
C ALA A 2 -9.86 1.20 -0.46
N HIS A 3 -8.86 0.98 -1.29
CA HIS A 3 -9.01 0.41 -2.62
C HIS A 3 -9.12 -1.11 -2.65
N PHE A 4 -8.87 -1.82 -1.54
CA PHE A 4 -8.69 -3.28 -1.53
C PHE A 4 -9.91 -4.03 -2.08
N ALA A 5 -11.09 -3.78 -1.51
CA ALA A 5 -12.34 -4.40 -1.99
C ALA A 5 -12.66 -4.04 -3.45
N TRP A 6 -12.11 -2.93 -3.96
CA TRP A 6 -12.43 -2.45 -5.30
C TRP A 6 -11.46 -2.95 -6.37
N VAL A 7 -10.18 -3.04 -6.01
CA VAL A 7 -9.06 -3.33 -6.92
C VAL A 7 -8.60 -4.77 -6.75
N HIS A 8 -8.35 -5.21 -5.52
CA HIS A 8 -7.75 -6.53 -5.22
C HIS A 8 -8.77 -7.64 -4.94
N HIS A 9 -10.00 -7.47 -5.40
CA HIS A 9 -11.08 -8.43 -5.17
C HIS A 9 -10.86 -9.77 -5.88
N GLU A 10 -10.08 -9.80 -6.96
CA GLU A 10 -9.68 -11.03 -7.64
C GLU A 10 -8.48 -11.73 -6.97
N ALA A 11 -7.63 -10.98 -6.25
CA ALA A 11 -6.42 -11.51 -5.61
C ALA A 11 -6.66 -12.04 -4.19
N PHE A 12 -7.11 -11.18 -3.28
CA PHE A 12 -7.17 -11.50 -1.84
C PHE A 12 -8.29 -10.81 -1.06
N ALA A 13 -8.81 -9.69 -1.55
CA ALA A 13 -9.83 -8.90 -0.85
C ALA A 13 -11.24 -9.38 -1.21
N ASP A 14 -12.20 -9.09 -0.35
CA ASP A 14 -13.62 -9.32 -0.62
C ASP A 14 -14.29 -8.02 -1.06
N ARG A 15 -15.00 -8.05 -2.19
CA ARG A 15 -15.77 -6.91 -2.73
C ARG A 15 -16.86 -6.45 -1.75
N GLU A 16 -17.44 -7.38 -1.00
CA GLU A 16 -18.50 -7.11 -0.02
C GLU A 16 -17.96 -6.61 1.33
N ASN A 17 -16.63 -6.51 1.49
CA ASN A 17 -15.98 -5.95 2.67
C ASN A 17 -15.20 -4.65 2.36
N PRO A 18 -15.88 -3.54 1.99
CA PRO A 18 -15.22 -2.28 1.64
C PRO A 18 -14.88 -1.39 2.85
N VAL A 19 -15.26 -1.80 4.06
CA VAL A 19 -15.12 -0.96 5.26
C VAL A 19 -13.66 -0.86 5.66
N VAL A 20 -13.16 0.38 5.75
CA VAL A 20 -11.84 0.67 6.29
C VAL A 20 -11.98 1.03 7.77
N PRO A 21 -11.42 0.23 8.70
CA PRO A 21 -11.41 0.58 10.10
C PRO A 21 -10.64 1.88 10.34
N LYS A 22 -11.01 2.60 11.40
CA LYS A 22 -10.27 3.79 11.81
C LYS A 22 -8.83 3.41 12.17
N TYR A 23 -7.87 4.16 11.65
CA TYR A 23 -6.45 3.95 11.89
C TYR A 23 -5.75 5.28 12.24
N SER A 24 -4.55 5.18 12.80
CA SER A 24 -3.71 6.33 13.13
C SER A 24 -2.56 6.48 12.14
N THR A 25 -2.19 7.73 11.87
CA THR A 25 -0.98 8.07 11.15
C THR A 25 -0.23 9.11 11.97
N GLU A 26 1.04 8.86 12.22
CA GLU A 26 1.93 9.72 12.96
C GLU A 26 3.06 10.21 12.06
N ARG A 27 3.49 11.45 12.29
CA ARG A 27 4.68 12.00 11.63
C ARG A 27 5.91 11.53 12.39
N THR A 28 6.95 11.18 11.66
CA THR A 28 8.25 10.76 12.21
C THR A 28 9.37 11.61 11.63
N ASP A 29 10.58 11.47 12.17
CA ASP A 29 11.76 12.17 11.66
C ASP A 29 12.13 11.75 10.22
N TYR A 30 11.71 10.56 9.80
CA TYR A 30 11.97 10.03 8.46
C TYR A 30 10.79 10.19 7.48
N GLY A 31 9.61 10.59 7.96
CA GLY A 31 8.41 10.68 7.13
C GLY A 31 7.14 10.48 7.95
N LEU A 32 6.50 9.33 7.78
CA LEU A 32 5.30 8.96 8.53
C LEU A 32 5.25 7.47 8.84
N HIS A 33 4.53 7.15 9.92
CA HIS A 33 4.25 5.82 10.41
C HIS A 33 2.74 5.62 10.50
N THR A 34 2.22 4.52 9.97
CA THR A 34 0.79 4.22 9.98
C THR A 34 0.57 2.77 10.36
N GLU A 35 -0.18 2.53 11.42
CA GLU A 35 -0.61 1.19 11.82
C GLU A 35 -2.09 1.03 11.52
N TYR A 36 -2.46 -0.12 10.94
CA TYR A 36 -3.85 -0.44 10.68
C TYR A 36 -4.11 -1.92 10.91
N VAL A 37 -5.31 -2.20 11.41
CA VAL A 37 -5.77 -3.54 11.75
C VAL A 37 -7.09 -3.77 11.05
N SER A 38 -7.21 -4.88 10.31
CA SER A 38 -8.46 -5.25 9.63
C SER A 38 -8.66 -6.76 9.60
N ASN A 39 -9.87 -7.20 9.28
CA ASN A 39 -10.21 -8.61 9.04
C ASN A 39 -9.89 -9.07 7.60
N VAL A 40 -9.26 -8.22 6.79
CA VAL A 40 -8.93 -8.56 5.40
C VAL A 40 -7.66 -9.42 5.40
N SER A 41 -7.79 -10.66 4.92
CA SER A 41 -6.68 -11.62 4.83
C SER A 41 -5.54 -11.12 3.94
N ASN A 42 -4.31 -11.49 4.27
CA ASN A 42 -3.17 -11.28 3.38
C ASN A 42 -2.79 -12.54 2.60
N TYR A 43 -3.50 -13.64 2.80
CA TYR A 43 -3.41 -14.81 1.95
C TYR A 43 -4.22 -14.61 0.67
N PRO A 44 -3.75 -15.13 -0.47
CA PRO A 44 -4.59 -15.26 -1.67
C PRO A 44 -5.89 -16.00 -1.36
N HIS A 45 -6.95 -15.77 -2.15
CA HIS A 45 -8.25 -16.44 -1.97
C HIS A 45 -8.13 -17.97 -1.80
N GLY A 46 -7.30 -18.63 -2.62
CA GLY A 46 -7.07 -20.08 -2.55
C GLY A 46 -6.36 -20.56 -1.26
N MET A 47 -5.80 -19.64 -0.47
CA MET A 47 -5.04 -19.93 0.75
C MET A 47 -5.68 -19.33 2.01
N GLN A 48 -6.88 -18.75 1.92
CA GLN A 48 -7.53 -18.13 3.09
C GLN A 48 -7.80 -19.11 4.23
N HIS A 49 -7.92 -20.42 3.95
CA HIS A 49 -8.04 -21.49 4.96
C HIS A 49 -6.84 -21.59 5.92
N LEU A 50 -5.71 -20.94 5.60
CA LEU A 50 -4.54 -20.85 6.49
C LEU A 50 -4.69 -19.73 7.54
N ALA A 51 -5.61 -18.79 7.33
CA ALA A 51 -5.90 -17.76 8.32
C ALA A 51 -6.71 -18.39 9.48
N PRO A 52 -6.32 -18.17 10.74
CA PRO A 52 -7.16 -18.50 11.88
C PRO A 52 -8.49 -17.75 11.82
N ASP A 53 -9.53 -18.35 12.39
CA ASP A 53 -10.84 -17.71 12.52
C ASP A 53 -10.70 -16.37 13.26
N ASP A 54 -11.41 -15.36 12.79
CA ASP A 54 -11.42 -13.99 13.34
C ASP A 54 -10.03 -13.33 13.48
N PHE A 55 -9.02 -13.82 12.73
CA PHE A 55 -7.68 -13.24 12.79
C PHE A 55 -7.66 -11.79 12.27
N LEU A 56 -7.13 -10.91 13.11
CA LEU A 56 -6.96 -9.50 12.79
C LEU A 56 -5.56 -9.25 12.22
N TRP A 57 -5.52 -8.77 10.99
CA TRP A 57 -4.30 -8.51 10.25
C TRP A 57 -3.76 -7.12 10.56
N GLU A 58 -2.73 -7.08 11.40
CA GLU A 58 -1.95 -5.88 11.67
C GLU A 58 -0.98 -5.64 10.52
N ARG A 59 -0.99 -4.41 10.03
CA ARG A 59 -0.12 -3.96 8.97
C ARG A 59 0.39 -2.56 9.31
N ILE A 60 1.68 -2.38 9.08
CA ILE A 60 2.43 -1.19 9.45
C ILE A 60 3.07 -0.63 8.19
N PHE A 61 2.77 0.63 7.87
CA PHE A 61 3.42 1.39 6.80
C PHE A 61 4.37 2.43 7.39
N ASP A 62 5.66 2.23 7.13
CA ASP A 62 6.67 3.27 7.27
C ASP A 62 6.90 3.89 5.88
N VAL A 63 6.52 5.14 5.69
CA VAL A 63 6.75 5.85 4.41
C VAL A 63 7.90 6.83 4.61
N TYR A 64 8.84 6.77 3.67
CA TYR A 64 10.05 7.58 3.57
C TYR A 64 9.94 8.44 2.30
N PRO A 65 9.30 9.62 2.39
CA PRO A 65 9.13 10.48 1.24
C PRO A 65 10.50 10.83 0.61
N PRO A 66 10.56 11.03 -0.72
CA PRO A 66 9.40 11.04 -1.61
C PRO A 66 9.04 9.68 -2.22
N PHE A 67 9.88 8.64 -2.16
CA PHE A 67 9.71 7.50 -3.08
C PHE A 67 9.84 6.10 -2.47
N SER A 68 9.93 5.98 -1.15
CA SER A 68 10.10 4.67 -0.52
C SER A 68 9.05 4.43 0.56
N ALA A 69 8.56 3.20 0.67
CA ALA A 69 7.70 2.76 1.75
C ALA A 69 8.00 1.32 2.12
N VAL A 70 7.94 0.98 3.41
CA VAL A 70 8.03 -0.38 3.91
C VAL A 70 6.67 -0.76 4.49
N LEU A 71 6.09 -1.83 3.96
CA LEU A 71 4.91 -2.48 4.53
C LEU A 71 5.38 -3.68 5.34
N THR A 72 5.09 -3.68 6.64
CA THR A 72 5.23 -4.84 7.51
C THR A 72 3.85 -5.43 7.78
N ILE A 73 3.70 -6.73 7.65
CA ILE A 73 2.44 -7.46 7.86
C ILE A 73 2.69 -8.55 8.89
N ARG A 74 1.88 -8.57 9.96
CA ARG A 74 1.93 -9.64 10.96
C ARG A 74 1.02 -10.78 10.55
N PHE A 75 1.63 -11.95 10.41
CA PHE A 75 0.98 -13.23 10.18
C PHE A 75 0.82 -13.98 11.51
N PRO A 76 -0.02 -15.01 11.56
CA PRO A 76 -0.11 -15.92 12.71
C PRO A 76 1.26 -16.53 13.08
N ASN A 77 1.38 -17.02 14.32
CA ASN A 77 2.58 -17.71 14.83
C ASN A 77 3.87 -16.87 14.70
N ASP A 78 3.80 -15.58 15.03
CA ASP A 78 4.91 -14.61 14.92
C ASP A 78 5.49 -14.48 13.50
N GLY A 79 4.70 -14.85 12.49
CA GLY A 79 5.03 -14.64 11.10
C GLY A 79 5.10 -13.16 10.77
N VAL A 80 6.10 -12.76 9.99
CA VAL A 80 6.29 -11.38 9.54
C VAL A 80 6.66 -11.41 8.06
N LEU A 81 5.92 -10.63 7.28
CA LEU A 81 6.24 -10.29 5.89
C LEU A 81 6.60 -8.80 5.83
N LYS A 82 7.72 -8.48 5.19
CA LYS A 82 8.11 -7.11 4.88
C LYS A 82 8.25 -6.93 3.38
N ILE A 83 7.64 -5.86 2.88
CA ILE A 83 7.63 -5.48 1.47
C ILE A 83 8.17 -4.05 1.39
N LEU A 84 9.30 -3.86 0.72
CA LEU A 84 9.74 -2.52 0.34
C LEU A 84 9.07 -2.16 -0.98
N ASN A 85 8.55 -0.93 -1.09
CA ASN A 85 8.17 -0.31 -2.34
C ASN A 85 9.13 0.86 -2.56
N ALA A 86 9.97 0.77 -3.58
CA ALA A 86 10.91 1.84 -3.93
C ALA A 86 10.66 2.30 -5.37
N CYS A 87 10.14 3.51 -5.51
CA CYS A 87 9.82 4.13 -6.78
C CYS A 87 11.05 4.86 -7.35
N CYS A 88 11.42 4.55 -8.59
CA CYS A 88 12.42 5.30 -9.33
C CYS A 88 11.73 6.10 -10.44
N PRO A 89 11.67 7.44 -10.36
CA PRO A 89 11.09 8.26 -11.41
C PRO A 89 12.00 8.21 -12.66
N MET A 90 11.49 7.63 -13.74
CA MET A 90 12.22 7.45 -15.01
C MET A 90 11.94 8.59 -16.01
N SER A 91 10.75 9.18 -15.93
CA SER A 91 10.32 10.40 -16.63
C SER A 91 9.18 11.07 -15.86
N HIS A 92 8.64 12.17 -16.38
CA HIS A 92 7.48 12.86 -15.80
C HIS A 92 6.21 11.98 -15.68
N ASN A 93 6.12 10.90 -16.47
CA ASN A 93 4.95 10.02 -16.54
C ASN A 93 5.33 8.52 -16.48
N LYS A 94 6.54 8.19 -16.02
CA LYS A 94 7.00 6.80 -15.96
C LYS A 94 7.80 6.57 -14.69
N THR A 95 7.41 5.52 -13.97
CA THR A 95 8.09 5.05 -12.76
C THR A 95 8.54 3.62 -12.95
N ARG A 96 9.72 3.28 -12.43
CA ARG A 96 10.12 1.89 -12.20
C ARG A 96 9.96 1.59 -10.72
N LEU A 97 9.09 0.65 -10.38
CA LEU A 97 8.87 0.21 -9.00
C LEU A 97 9.74 -1.02 -8.70
N PHE A 98 10.47 -0.98 -7.59
CA PHE A 98 11.23 -2.11 -7.06
C PHE A 98 10.55 -2.62 -5.79
N VAL A 99 10.29 -3.94 -5.73
CA VAL A 99 9.50 -4.55 -4.67
C VAL A 99 10.17 -5.79 -4.08
N PRO A 100 11.27 -5.67 -3.32
CA PRO A 100 11.83 -6.82 -2.63
C PRO A 100 10.96 -7.21 -1.43
N LEU A 101 10.76 -8.51 -1.26
CA LEU A 101 10.00 -9.12 -0.17
C LEU A 101 10.92 -9.94 0.73
N THR A 102 10.65 -9.90 2.04
CA THR A 102 11.29 -10.78 3.02
C THR A 102 10.25 -11.34 3.97
N ARG A 103 10.35 -12.62 4.32
CA ARG A 103 9.46 -13.28 5.27
C ARG A 103 10.22 -14.26 6.17
N ASN A 104 9.75 -14.44 7.40
CA ASN A 104 10.32 -15.42 8.34
C ASN A 104 9.52 -16.74 8.42
N PHE A 105 8.45 -16.87 7.62
CA PHE A 105 7.59 -18.06 7.53
C PHE A 105 7.55 -18.55 6.08
N ASP A 106 7.04 -19.77 5.87
CA ASP A 106 6.93 -20.38 4.55
C ASP A 106 8.27 -20.32 3.76
N THR A 107 9.38 -20.65 4.43
CA THR A 107 10.74 -20.51 3.87
C THR A 107 11.08 -21.58 2.82
N THR A 108 10.19 -22.55 2.62
CA THR A 108 10.31 -23.66 1.66
C THR A 108 9.20 -23.67 0.60
N GLY A 109 8.30 -22.67 0.62
CA GLY A 109 7.21 -22.56 -0.35
C GLY A 109 7.71 -22.27 -1.77
N ASP A 110 6.81 -22.40 -2.73
CA ASP A 110 7.10 -22.12 -4.14
C ASP A 110 7.32 -20.61 -4.35
N LEU A 111 8.57 -20.24 -4.67
CA LEU A 111 8.93 -18.85 -4.96
C LEU A 111 8.24 -18.30 -6.19
N GLN A 112 7.97 -19.13 -7.21
CA GLN A 112 7.31 -18.65 -8.43
C GLN A 112 5.87 -18.27 -8.14
N ALA A 113 5.14 -19.07 -7.35
CA ALA A 113 3.80 -18.73 -6.90
C ALA A 113 3.76 -17.40 -6.12
N VAL A 114 4.79 -17.11 -5.31
CA VAL A 114 4.92 -15.81 -4.62
C VAL A 114 5.11 -14.67 -5.61
N TYR A 115 5.96 -14.85 -6.63
CA TYR A 115 6.19 -13.83 -7.66
C TYR A 115 4.95 -13.58 -8.51
N ASP A 116 4.26 -14.64 -8.94
CA ASP A 116 3.06 -14.54 -9.75
C ASP A 116 1.94 -13.82 -8.99
N PHE A 117 1.75 -14.14 -7.71
CA PHE A 117 0.78 -13.45 -6.87
C PHE A 117 1.10 -11.96 -6.68
N ASN A 118 2.37 -11.60 -6.46
CA ASN A 118 2.77 -10.20 -6.39
C ASN A 118 2.57 -9.48 -7.73
N ALA A 119 2.93 -10.12 -8.84
CA ALA A 119 2.74 -9.57 -10.18
C ALA A 119 1.25 -9.29 -10.47
N GLN A 120 0.35 -10.18 -10.05
CA GLN A 120 -1.09 -9.96 -10.13
C GLN A 120 -1.51 -8.69 -9.36
N ILE A 121 -1.15 -8.58 -8.08
CA ILE A 121 -1.49 -7.42 -7.24
C ILE A 121 -1.04 -6.10 -7.89
N PHE A 122 0.20 -6.05 -8.40
CA PHE A 122 0.70 -4.84 -9.05
C PHE A 122 0.04 -4.56 -10.40
N ALA A 123 -0.36 -5.58 -11.16
CA ALA A 123 -1.11 -5.39 -12.40
C ALA A 123 -2.50 -4.79 -12.13
N GLU A 124 -3.18 -5.26 -11.08
CA GLU A 124 -4.48 -4.71 -10.64
C GLU A 124 -4.35 -3.24 -10.22
N ASP A 125 -3.30 -2.87 -9.48
CA ASP A 125 -3.03 -1.47 -9.11
C ASP A 125 -2.63 -0.62 -10.32
N GLN A 126 -1.85 -1.16 -11.26
CA GLN A 126 -1.29 -0.41 -12.39
C GLN A 126 -2.39 0.25 -13.23
N GLU A 127 -3.44 -0.49 -13.58
CA GLU A 127 -4.54 0.03 -14.40
C GLU A 127 -5.19 1.26 -13.74
N MET A 128 -5.43 1.18 -12.43
CA MET A 128 -6.06 2.27 -11.66
C MET A 128 -5.13 3.47 -11.51
N VAL A 129 -3.83 3.25 -11.24
CA VAL A 129 -2.86 4.34 -11.05
C VAL A 129 -2.57 5.07 -12.37
N GLU A 130 -2.39 4.35 -13.47
CA GLU A 130 -2.08 4.95 -14.78
C GLU A 130 -3.28 5.72 -15.37
N ALA A 131 -4.50 5.43 -14.90
CA ALA A 131 -5.72 6.14 -15.29
C ALA A 131 -5.95 7.47 -14.55
N GLN A 132 -5.21 7.77 -13.47
CA GLN A 132 -5.41 8.99 -12.67
C GLN A 132 -5.11 10.26 -13.48
N LYS A 133 -5.96 11.29 -13.31
CA LYS A 133 -5.81 12.60 -13.95
C LYS A 133 -6.13 13.74 -12.95
N PRO A 134 -5.33 14.83 -12.95
CA PRO A 134 -4.04 14.98 -13.65
C PRO A 134 -3.00 13.95 -13.17
N GLU A 135 -1.98 13.67 -13.98
CA GLU A 135 -0.94 12.68 -13.65
C GLU A 135 -0.10 13.12 -12.44
N GLU A 136 0.07 14.43 -12.23
CA GLU A 136 0.77 14.96 -11.07
C GLU A 136 -0.10 14.92 -9.83
N LEU A 137 0.44 14.40 -8.72
CA LEU A 137 -0.20 14.41 -7.42
C LEU A 137 -0.46 15.85 -6.94
N PRO A 138 -1.72 16.27 -6.78
CA PRO A 138 -2.02 17.59 -6.27
C PRO A 138 -1.61 17.71 -4.80
N LEU A 139 -0.68 18.61 -4.49
CA LEU A 139 -0.25 18.89 -3.11
C LEU A 139 -1.08 19.98 -2.42
N ASP A 140 -1.86 20.75 -3.19
CA ASP A 140 -2.96 21.53 -2.64
C ASP A 140 -4.10 20.58 -2.27
N ILE A 141 -4.30 20.37 -0.96
CA ILE A 141 -5.32 19.47 -0.40
C ILE A 141 -6.76 19.87 -0.73
N THR A 142 -6.99 21.02 -1.34
CA THR A 142 -8.33 21.44 -1.78
C THR A 142 -8.66 20.98 -3.20
N MET A 143 -7.67 20.47 -3.95
CA MET A 143 -7.85 20.02 -5.33
C MET A 143 -8.53 18.65 -5.45
N GLU A 144 -8.47 17.83 -4.40
CA GLU A 144 -9.11 16.52 -4.35
C GLU A 144 -9.92 16.38 -3.06
N ALA A 145 -10.99 15.59 -3.11
CA ALA A 145 -11.79 15.30 -1.93
C ALA A 145 -11.07 14.25 -1.08
N HIS A 146 -11.02 14.49 0.24
CA HIS A 146 -10.36 13.61 1.20
C HIS A 146 -11.37 13.05 2.20
N PHE A 147 -11.24 11.76 2.51
CA PHE A 147 -12.06 11.04 3.47
C PHE A 147 -11.22 10.58 4.67
N GLU A 148 -11.88 10.09 5.71
CA GLU A 148 -11.21 9.56 6.92
C GLU A 148 -10.21 8.43 6.61
N ALA A 149 -10.42 7.70 5.52
CA ALA A 149 -9.51 6.64 5.06
C ALA A 149 -8.22 7.18 4.40
N ASP A 150 -8.11 8.50 4.16
CA ASP A 150 -7.00 9.15 3.45
C ASP A 150 -5.97 9.80 4.40
N ARG A 151 -5.97 9.43 5.68
CA ARG A 151 -5.09 10.03 6.71
C ARG A 151 -3.60 9.93 6.32
N SER A 152 -3.16 8.75 5.85
CA SER A 152 -1.77 8.54 5.44
C SER A 152 -1.39 9.31 4.18
N SER A 153 -2.24 9.29 3.14
CA SER A 153 -2.00 10.03 1.89
C SER A 153 -2.04 11.54 2.09
N THR A 154 -2.91 12.04 2.96
CA THR A 154 -3.00 13.46 3.33
C THR A 154 -1.74 13.91 4.08
N MET A 155 -1.25 13.11 5.04
CA MET A 155 0.01 13.40 5.75
C MET A 155 1.19 13.43 4.77
N TYR A 156 1.27 12.44 3.87
CA TYR A 156 2.29 12.37 2.84
C TYR A 156 2.32 13.64 1.96
N ARG A 157 1.17 14.12 1.48
CA ARG A 157 1.08 15.36 0.70
C ARG A 157 1.57 16.58 1.47
N ARG A 158 1.21 16.69 2.76
CA ARG A 158 1.68 17.78 3.62
C ARG A 158 3.20 17.78 3.75
N ILE A 159 3.81 16.60 3.96
CA ILE A 159 5.27 16.47 4.03
C ILE A 159 5.93 16.93 2.73
N LEU A 160 5.43 16.48 1.57
CA LEU A 160 5.99 16.92 0.28
C LEU A 160 5.84 18.43 0.05
N ALA A 161 4.70 19.00 0.43
CA ALA A 161 4.44 20.44 0.30
C ALA A 161 5.41 21.25 1.18
N GLU A 162 5.65 20.82 2.42
CA GLU A 162 6.61 21.45 3.33
C GLU A 162 8.05 21.38 2.81
N TRP A 163 8.40 20.33 2.06
CA TRP A 163 9.70 20.22 1.38
C TRP A 163 9.82 21.08 0.12
N GLY A 164 8.77 21.82 -0.24
CA GLY A 164 8.75 22.72 -1.39
C GLY A 164 8.52 22.02 -2.73
N LEU A 165 7.99 20.80 -2.72
CA LEU A 165 7.69 20.01 -3.93
C LEU A 165 6.32 20.33 -4.54
N SER A 166 5.67 21.42 -4.14
CA SER A 166 4.30 21.81 -4.56
C SER A 166 4.24 22.55 -5.89
N LYS A 167 5.34 22.66 -6.63
CA LYS A 167 5.34 23.25 -7.97
C LYS A 167 4.69 22.28 -8.94
N ARG A 168 3.87 22.78 -9.86
CA ARG A 168 3.38 22.03 -11.01
C ARG A 168 4.46 22.03 -12.08
N TYR A 169 4.79 20.87 -12.63
CA TYR A 169 5.84 20.72 -13.64
C TYR A 169 5.29 20.27 -15.00
N THR A 170 4.04 19.79 -15.04
CA THR A 170 3.27 19.59 -16.27
C THR A 170 2.29 20.74 -16.49
N VAL A 171 2.20 21.20 -17.74
CA VAL A 171 1.30 22.27 -18.22
C VAL A 171 0.28 21.65 -19.15
#